data_AF-A0A0N4VW16-F1
#
_entry.id   AF-A0A0N4VW16-F1
#
_cell.length_a   1.000
_cell.length_b   1.000
_cell.length_c   1.000
_cell.angle_alpha   90.00
_cell.angle_beta   90.00
_cell.angle_gamma   90.00
#
_symmetry.space_group_name_H-M   'P 1'
#
loop_
_entity.id
_entity.type
_entity.pdbx_description
1 polymer ?
#
loop_
_entity_poly.entity_id
_entity_poly.type
_entity_poly.pdbx_seq_one_letter_code
_entity_poly.pdbx_strand_id
1 'polypeptide(L)'
;MAMRFMNSFKARMIDEEFIRQFAELCLKHTKFVEDADAIRQMQVDWIRTCEQRKLAPLGLRLYDLFKRYGVNLENDEKVRLWELVGEHELLAKRWIYEPEGFLKIRSDDDLIRSTDIWQIQQVLKNEVSTLRSSAS
;
A
#
# COMPACT_ATOMS: atom_id res chain seq x y z
N MET A 1 -3.92 -8.15 17.88
CA MET A 1 -3.91 -7.37 19.16
C MET A 1 -3.12 -6.05 19.04
N ALA A 2 -1.99 -6.00 18.32
CA ALA A 2 -1.19 -4.77 18.14
C ALA A 2 -1.95 -3.61 17.44
N MET A 3 -2.73 -3.88 16.40
CA MET A 3 -3.52 -2.86 15.68
C MET A 3 -4.67 -2.27 16.52
N ARG A 4 -5.28 -3.06 17.42
CA ARG A 4 -6.24 -2.56 18.42
C ARG A 4 -5.57 -1.61 19.41
N PHE A 5 -4.29 -1.85 19.73
CA PHE A 5 -3.48 -0.96 20.55
C PHE A 5 -3.16 0.35 19.81
N MET A 6 -2.83 0.29 18.52
CA MET A 6 -2.65 1.48 17.69
C MET A 6 -3.93 2.32 17.55
N ASN A 7 -5.10 1.68 17.47
CA ASN A 7 -6.40 2.38 17.51
C ASN A 7 -6.75 2.96 18.89
N SER A 8 -6.14 2.45 19.98
CA SER A 8 -6.33 3.00 21.33
C SER A 8 -5.54 4.29 21.56
N PHE A 9 -4.48 4.50 20.79
CA PHE A 9 -3.96 5.83 20.58
C PHE A 9 -4.97 6.59 19.71
N LYS A 10 -5.71 7.51 20.31
CA LYS A 10 -6.44 8.60 19.61
C LYS A 10 -5.44 9.53 18.90
N ALA A 11 -4.48 9.00 18.16
CA ALA A 11 -3.55 9.78 17.40
C ALA A 11 -4.37 10.47 16.31
N ARG A 12 -4.44 11.79 16.40
CA ARG A 12 -5.11 12.65 15.42
C ARG A 12 -4.44 12.56 14.04
N MET A 13 -3.21 12.01 14.01
CA MET A 13 -2.39 11.76 12.83
C MET A 13 -1.91 10.31 12.83
N ILE A 14 -1.83 9.72 11.65
CA ILE A 14 -1.22 8.41 11.43
C ILE A 14 0.27 8.64 11.15
N ASP A 15 1.12 8.05 11.96
CA ASP A 15 2.57 8.04 11.72
C ASP A 15 2.90 6.88 10.76
N GLU A 16 2.97 7.20 9.48
CA GLU A 16 3.24 6.23 8.41
C GLU A 16 4.61 5.56 8.57
N GLU A 17 5.60 6.31 9.05
CA GLU A 17 6.96 5.81 9.21
C GLU A 17 7.06 4.88 10.42
N PHE A 18 6.39 5.22 11.52
CA PHE A 18 6.24 4.29 12.65
C PHE A 18 5.58 2.98 12.21
N ILE A 19 4.49 3.03 11.43
CA ILE A 19 3.80 1.82 10.95
C ILE A 19 4.74 0.97 10.09
N ARG A 20 5.48 1.61 9.16
CA ARG A 20 6.45 0.92 8.29
C ARG A 20 7.55 0.25 9.11
N GLN A 21 8.17 0.98 10.05
CA GLN A 21 9.23 0.48 10.91
C GLN A 21 8.73 -0.64 11.83
N PHE A 22 7.54 -0.50 12.40
CA PHE A 22 6.93 -1.51 13.24
C PHE A 22 6.70 -2.82 12.46
N ALA A 23 6.14 -2.73 11.26
CA ALA A 23 5.96 -3.90 10.39
C ALA A 23 7.31 -4.54 10.03
N GLU A 24 8.32 -3.75 9.72
CA GLU A 24 9.67 -4.23 9.41
C GLU A 24 10.31 -4.93 10.62
N LEU A 25 10.16 -4.38 11.82
CA LEU A 25 10.63 -5.01 13.07
C LEU A 25 9.95 -6.35 13.32
N CYS A 26 8.63 -6.42 13.14
CA CYS A 26 7.88 -7.67 13.27
C CYS A 26 8.41 -8.73 12.29
N LEU A 27 8.57 -8.37 11.02
CA LEU A 27 9.02 -9.30 9.97
C LEU A 27 10.47 -9.75 10.17
N LYS A 28 11.35 -8.86 10.63
CA LYS A 28 12.80 -9.12 10.69
C LYS A 28 13.27 -9.77 12.00
N HIS A 29 12.69 -9.37 13.13
CA HIS A 29 13.25 -9.66 14.45
C HIS A 29 12.39 -10.58 15.31
N THR A 30 11.29 -11.10 14.76
CA THR A 30 10.41 -12.01 15.49
C THR A 30 10.07 -13.23 14.64
N LYS A 31 9.46 -14.24 15.27
CA LYS A 31 8.90 -15.40 14.56
C LYS A 31 7.57 -15.10 13.85
N PHE A 32 7.21 -13.83 13.70
CA PHE A 32 5.96 -13.42 13.09
C PHE A 32 5.78 -13.96 11.68
N VAL A 33 6.86 -14.08 10.89
CA VAL A 33 6.82 -14.65 9.53
C VAL A 33 6.42 -16.14 9.52
N GLU A 34 6.60 -16.85 10.64
CA GLU A 34 6.22 -18.26 10.79
C GLU A 34 4.72 -18.43 11.12
N ASP A 35 4.04 -17.37 11.56
CA ASP A 35 2.63 -17.37 11.94
C ASP A 35 1.77 -16.78 10.81
N ALA A 36 1.36 -17.65 9.87
CA ALA A 36 0.59 -17.25 8.70
C ALA A 36 -0.73 -16.55 9.04
N ASP A 37 -1.41 -16.97 10.12
CA ASP A 37 -2.68 -16.37 10.55
C ASP A 37 -2.46 -14.97 11.11
N ALA A 38 -1.42 -14.77 11.92
CA ALA A 38 -1.08 -13.46 12.46
C ALA A 38 -0.65 -12.48 11.36
N ILE A 39 0.13 -12.95 10.38
CA ILE A 39 0.50 -12.17 9.18
C ILE A 39 -0.75 -11.77 8.41
N ARG A 40 -1.63 -12.73 8.09
CA ARG A 40 -2.86 -12.47 7.33
C ARG A 40 -3.79 -11.50 8.05
N GLN A 41 -3.90 -11.62 9.37
CA GLN A 41 -4.66 -10.66 10.16
C GLN A 41 -4.05 -9.25 10.08
N MET A 42 -2.72 -9.14 10.14
CA MET A 42 -2.03 -7.86 10.00
C MET A 42 -2.22 -7.25 8.61
N GLN A 43 -1.85 -7.98 7.56
CA GLN A 43 -2.59 -8.13 6.30
C GLN A 43 -3.83 -7.24 6.11
N VAL A 44 -4.94 -7.86 6.49
CA VAL A 44 -6.30 -7.34 6.35
C VAL A 44 -6.48 -6.05 7.14
N ASP A 45 -5.95 -5.97 8.36
CA ASP A 45 -6.10 -4.80 9.21
C ASP A 45 -5.41 -3.57 8.61
N TRP A 46 -4.20 -3.71 8.05
CA TRP A 46 -3.47 -2.57 7.50
C TRP A 46 -4.09 -2.08 6.20
N ILE A 47 -4.59 -2.98 5.34
CA ILE A 47 -5.31 -2.60 4.11
C ILE A 47 -6.55 -1.80 4.50
N ARG A 48 -7.32 -2.30 5.47
CA ARG A 48 -8.51 -1.60 5.98
C ARG A 48 -8.17 -0.22 6.52
N THR A 49 -7.08 -0.08 7.28
CA THR A 49 -6.62 1.23 7.77
C THR A 49 -6.24 2.16 6.61
N CYS A 50 -5.52 1.67 5.60
CA CYS A 50 -5.12 2.47 4.45
C CYS A 50 -6.34 2.93 3.63
N GLU A 51 -7.34 2.08 3.45
CA GLU A 51 -8.60 2.43 2.77
C GLU A 51 -9.38 3.50 3.53
N GLN A 52 -9.59 3.31 4.85
CA GLN A 52 -10.35 4.25 5.69
C GLN A 52 -9.72 5.64 5.75
N ARG A 53 -8.40 5.70 5.60
CA ARG A 53 -7.60 6.91 5.79
C ARG A 53 -7.04 7.47 4.48
N LYS A 54 -7.35 6.81 3.35
CA LYS A 54 -6.89 7.16 1.99
C LYS A 54 -5.37 7.23 1.87
N LEU A 55 -4.66 6.27 2.48
CA LEU A 55 -3.20 6.20 2.55
C LEU A 55 -2.61 5.26 1.48
N ALA A 56 -2.87 5.54 0.20
CA ALA A 56 -2.38 4.69 -0.89
C ALA A 56 -0.85 4.51 -0.91
N PRO A 57 -0.03 5.57 -0.70
CA PRO A 57 1.43 5.43 -0.68
C PRO A 57 1.93 4.49 0.42
N LEU A 58 1.40 4.61 1.64
CA LEU A 58 1.73 3.69 2.74
C LEU A 58 1.34 2.25 2.39
N GLY A 59 0.14 2.04 1.83
CA GLY A 59 -0.31 0.71 1.45
C GLY A 59 0.61 0.04 0.44
N LEU A 60 1.10 0.79 -0.55
CA LEU A 60 2.09 0.30 -1.51
C LEU A 60 3.42 -0.05 -0.84
N ARG A 61 3.94 0.83 0.04
CA ARG A 61 5.19 0.56 0.77
C ARG A 61 5.10 -0.66 1.67
N LEU A 62 3.96 -0.88 2.33
CA LEU A 62 3.73 -2.07 3.14
C LEU A 62 3.64 -3.33 2.26
N TYR A 63 2.92 -3.27 1.15
CA TYR A 63 2.89 -4.38 0.18
C TYR A 63 4.30 -4.78 -0.26
N ASP A 64 5.12 -3.81 -0.67
CA ASP A 64 6.51 -4.07 -1.09
C ASP A 64 7.35 -4.62 0.07
N LEU A 65 7.19 -4.07 1.28
CA LEU A 65 7.86 -4.55 2.48
C LEU A 65 7.55 -6.03 2.75
N PHE A 66 6.27 -6.42 2.83
CA PHE A 66 5.88 -7.83 3.05
C PHE A 66 6.48 -8.74 1.98
N LYS A 67 6.44 -8.32 0.71
CA LYS A 67 6.96 -9.09 -0.41
C LYS A 67 8.48 -9.32 -0.31
N ARG A 68 9.26 -8.33 0.13
CA ARG A 68 10.71 -8.47 0.37
C ARG A 68 11.04 -9.52 1.45
N TYR A 69 10.12 -9.77 2.38
CA TYR A 69 10.25 -10.82 3.40
C TYR A 69 9.57 -12.14 2.98
N GLY A 70 9.24 -12.32 1.70
CA GLY A 70 8.64 -13.56 1.17
C GLY A 70 7.15 -13.72 1.48
N VAL A 71 6.51 -12.70 2.04
CA VAL A 71 5.09 -12.70 2.36
C VAL A 71 4.31 -12.01 1.24
N ASN A 72 3.49 -12.78 0.53
CA ASN A 72 2.61 -12.21 -0.49
C ASN A 72 1.26 -11.81 0.11
N LEU A 73 0.66 -10.77 -0.47
CA LEU A 73 -0.77 -10.51 -0.29
C LEU A 73 -1.59 -11.55 -1.03
N GLU A 74 -2.76 -11.84 -0.48
CA GLU A 74 -3.81 -12.58 -1.18
C GLU A 74 -4.39 -11.75 -2.33
N ASN A 75 -5.04 -12.42 -3.28
CA ASN A 75 -5.49 -11.79 -4.52
C ASN A 75 -6.54 -10.71 -4.28
N ASP A 76 -7.47 -10.95 -3.36
CA ASP A 76 -8.53 -9.99 -3.02
C ASP A 76 -7.93 -8.71 -2.41
N GLU A 77 -6.94 -8.87 -1.53
CA GLU A 77 -6.16 -7.80 -0.92
C GLU A 77 -5.37 -6.99 -1.94
N LYS A 78 -4.78 -7.64 -2.95
CA LYS A 78 -4.11 -6.94 -4.06
C LYS A 78 -5.08 -6.10 -4.87
N VAL A 79 -6.28 -6.63 -5.15
CA VAL A 79 -7.33 -5.89 -5.88
C VAL A 79 -7.79 -4.69 -5.07
N ARG A 80 -8.05 -4.86 -3.77
CA ARG A 80 -8.42 -3.76 -2.86
C ARG A 80 -7.36 -2.67 -2.78
N LEU A 81 -6.08 -3.05 -2.67
CA LEU A 81 -4.98 -2.09 -2.72
C LEU A 81 -4.93 -1.35 -4.05
N TRP A 82 -5.16 -2.05 -5.17
CA TRP A 82 -5.20 -1.44 -6.50
C TRP A 82 -6.34 -0.44 -6.67
N GLU A 83 -7.51 -0.73 -6.11
CA GLU A 83 -8.65 0.19 -6.09
C GLU A 83 -8.33 1.46 -5.30
N LEU A 84 -7.72 1.33 -4.12
CA LEU A 84 -7.25 2.46 -3.31
C LEU A 84 -6.24 3.33 -4.08
N VAL A 85 -5.31 2.71 -4.81
CA VAL A 85 -4.37 3.43 -5.67
C VAL A 85 -5.11 4.19 -6.78
N GLY A 86 -6.11 3.56 -7.42
CA GLY A 86 -6.92 4.20 -8.44
C GLY A 86 -7.67 5.44 -7.93
N GLU A 87 -8.24 5.38 -6.71
CA GLU A 87 -8.85 6.55 -6.07
C GLU A 87 -7.83 7.68 -5.84
N HIS A 88 -6.62 7.33 -5.41
CA HIS A 88 -5.55 8.30 -5.21
C HIS A 88 -5.06 8.90 -6.53
N GLU A 89 -5.01 8.13 -7.61
CA GLU A 89 -4.68 8.64 -8.95
C GLU A 89 -5.72 9.63 -9.47
N LEU A 90 -7.00 9.45 -9.17
CA LEU A 90 -8.04 10.42 -9.55
C LEU A 90 -7.80 11.77 -8.87
N LEU A 91 -7.41 11.75 -7.59
CA LEU A 91 -7.00 12.97 -6.89
C LEU A 91 -5.74 13.57 -7.51
N ALA A 92 -4.72 12.75 -7.81
CA ALA A 92 -3.50 13.22 -8.46
C ALA A 92 -3.77 13.84 -9.83
N LYS A 93 -4.62 13.23 -10.66
CA LYS A 93 -5.03 13.79 -11.96
C LYS A 93 -5.68 15.17 -11.82
N ARG A 94 -6.56 15.33 -10.83
CA ARG A 94 -7.27 16.59 -10.58
C ARG A 94 -6.37 17.73 -10.13
N TRP A 95 -5.31 17.44 -9.38
CA TRP A 95 -4.49 18.48 -8.73
C TRP A 95 -3.09 18.61 -9.32
N ILE A 96 -2.53 17.54 -9.87
CA ILE A 96 -1.12 17.45 -10.22
C ILE A 96 -0.94 17.40 -11.74
N TYR A 97 -1.65 16.49 -12.42
CA TYR A 97 -1.32 16.12 -13.79
C TYR A 97 -1.99 16.99 -14.87
N GLU A 98 -1.28 17.23 -15.97
CA GLU A 98 -1.87 17.81 -17.18
C GLU A 98 -3.02 16.93 -17.75
N PRO A 99 -4.02 17.51 -18.44
CA PRO A 99 -4.18 18.93 -18.74
C PRO A 99 -4.97 19.72 -17.68
N GLU A 100 -5.69 19.04 -16.80
CA GLU A 100 -6.67 19.66 -15.89
C GLU A 100 -6.09 19.99 -14.50
N GLY A 101 -4.93 19.42 -14.16
CA GLY A 101 -4.30 19.56 -12.86
C GLY A 101 -3.74 20.96 -12.62
N PHE A 102 -3.79 21.38 -11.35
CA PHE A 102 -3.27 22.67 -10.89
C PHE A 102 -1.76 22.82 -11.12
N LEU A 103 -0.97 21.78 -10.80
CA LEU A 103 0.49 21.81 -10.93
C LEU A 103 1.01 21.59 -12.36
N LYS A 104 0.16 21.09 -13.27
CA LYS A 104 0.49 20.81 -14.68
C LYS A 104 1.80 20.03 -14.87
N ILE A 105 1.98 18.99 -14.06
CA ILE A 105 3.12 18.06 -14.22
C ILE A 105 2.71 16.97 -15.21
N ARG A 106 3.59 16.57 -16.11
CA ARG A 106 3.29 15.46 -17.02
C ARG A 106 3.34 14.14 -16.26
N SER A 107 2.45 13.20 -16.59
CA SER A 107 2.42 11.89 -15.92
C SER A 107 3.66 11.02 -16.23
N ASP A 108 4.40 11.34 -17.28
CA ASP A 108 5.65 10.70 -17.67
C ASP A 108 6.91 11.43 -17.15
N ASP A 109 6.74 12.46 -16.35
CA ASP A 109 7.85 13.22 -15.77
C ASP A 109 8.73 12.36 -14.85
N ASP A 110 10.05 12.58 -14.93
CA ASP A 110 11.05 11.86 -14.14
C ASP A 110 10.85 12.06 -12.63
N LEU A 111 10.30 13.20 -12.21
CA LEU A 111 9.95 13.47 -10.81
C LEU A 111 8.96 12.46 -10.24
N ILE A 112 8.10 11.88 -11.09
CA ILE A 112 7.11 10.87 -10.67
C ILE A 112 7.72 9.48 -10.81
N ARG A 113 8.36 9.21 -11.95
CA ARG A 113 8.86 7.87 -12.31
C ARG A 113 10.04 7.42 -11.46
N SER A 114 10.81 8.36 -10.90
CA SER A 114 11.93 8.05 -10.00
C SER A 114 11.49 7.64 -8.58
N THR A 115 10.20 7.80 -8.23
CA THR A 115 9.71 7.48 -6.88
C THR A 115 9.55 5.98 -6.65
N ASP A 116 9.75 5.57 -5.40
CA ASP A 116 9.50 4.20 -4.94
C ASP A 116 8.03 3.82 -5.17
N ILE A 117 7.11 4.73 -4.87
CA ILE A 117 5.67 4.53 -5.06
C ILE A 117 5.33 4.15 -6.51
N TRP A 118 5.87 4.87 -7.49
CA TRP A 118 5.61 4.57 -8.90
C TRP A 118 6.12 3.19 -9.29
N GLN A 119 7.33 2.81 -8.86
CA GLN A 119 7.91 1.51 -9.14
C GLN A 119 7.08 0.37 -8.53
N ILE A 120 6.73 0.49 -7.25
CA ILE A 120 5.90 -0.50 -6.53
C ILE A 120 4.52 -0.61 -7.20
N GLN A 121 3.95 0.51 -7.60
CA GLN A 121 2.67 0.54 -8.30
C GLN A 121 2.72 -0.23 -9.62
N GLN A 122 3.79 -0.13 -10.41
CA GLN A 122 3.91 -0.92 -11.65
C GLN A 122 3.96 -2.42 -11.37
N VAL A 123 4.64 -2.83 -10.30
CA VAL A 123 4.68 -4.25 -9.87
C VAL A 123 3.28 -4.74 -9.53
N LEU A 124 2.55 -4.00 -8.68
CA LEU A 124 1.18 -4.37 -8.30
C LEU A 124 0.24 -4.39 -9.51
N LYS A 125 0.34 -3.41 -10.40
CA LYS A 125 -0.46 -3.33 -11.64
C LYS A 125 -0.30 -4.60 -12.47
N ASN A 126 0.94 -5.03 -12.69
CA ASN A 126 1.23 -6.22 -13.48
C ASN A 126 0.62 -7.47 -12.83
N GLU A 127 0.76 -7.63 -11.52
CA GLU A 127 0.17 -8.77 -10.81
C GLU A 127 -1.36 -8.78 -10.91
N VAL A 128 -2.02 -7.65 -10.70
CA VAL A 128 -3.48 -7.54 -10.81
C VAL A 128 -3.96 -7.78 -12.25
N SER A 129 -3.22 -7.30 -13.25
CA SER A 129 -3.50 -7.59 -14.65
C SER A 129 -3.42 -9.09 -14.96
N THR A 130 -2.39 -9.79 -14.47
CA THR A 130 -2.26 -11.23 -14.61
C THR A 130 -3.43 -11.96 -13.96
N LEU A 131 -3.81 -11.58 -12.73
CA LEU A 131 -4.95 -12.17 -12.02
C LEU A 131 -6.26 -12.05 -12.79
N ARG A 132 -6.52 -10.88 -13.38
CA ARG A 132 -7.71 -10.63 -14.20
C ARG A 132 -7.71 -11.46 -15.49
N SER A 133 -6.54 -11.60 -16.13
CA SER A 133 -6.41 -12.42 -17.33
C SER A 133 -6.58 -13.92 -17.07
N SER A 134 -6.20 -14.41 -15.89
CA SER A 134 -6.38 -15.82 -15.51
C SER A 134 -7.80 -16.19 -15.07
N ALA A 135 -8.63 -15.19 -14.77
CA ALA A 135 -10.03 -15.38 -14.39
C ALA A 135 -11.01 -15.28 -15.58
N SER A 136 -10.50 -14.96 -16.77
CA SER A 136 -11.24 -14.86 -18.05
C SER A 136 -11.07 -16.13 -18.86
#